data_AF-A0A127A0T5-F1
#
_entry.id   AF-A0A127A0T5-F1
#
_cell.length_a   1.000
_cell.length_b   1.000
_cell.length_c   1.000
_cell.angle_alpha   90.00
_cell.angle_beta   90.00
_cell.angle_gamma   90.00
#
_symmetry.space_group_name_H-M   'P 1'
#
loop_
_entity.id
_entity.type
_entity.pdbx_description
1 polymer ?
#
loop_
_entity_poly.entity_id
_entity_poly.type
_entity_poly.pdbx_seq_one_letter_code
_entity_poly.pdbx_strand_id
1 'polypeptide(L)' 'MAQGQDAPMEATEHESTLEHALDVAKANAKQAKLLVDHAKAALARGDVSPERVAQLEELQRAADEDLQRVIREQ' A
#
# COMPACT_ATOMS: atom_id res chain seq x y z
N MET A 1 11.01 -43.53 19.19
CA MET A 1 10.21 -43.07 18.03
C MET A 1 8.91 -42.49 18.56
N ALA A 2 8.80 -41.17 18.62
CA ALA A 2 7.52 -40.45 18.67
C ALA A 2 7.85 -39.02 18.21
N GLN A 3 7.33 -38.69 17.04
CA GLN A 3 7.66 -37.52 16.23
C GLN A 3 6.99 -36.26 16.78
N GLY A 4 7.59 -35.11 16.47
CA GLY A 4 7.23 -33.79 16.97
C GLY A 4 5.79 -33.41 16.66
N GLN A 5 5.15 -32.85 17.69
CA GLN A 5 3.96 -32.03 17.57
C GLN A 5 4.39 -30.56 17.61
N ASP A 6 4.75 -30.05 16.44
CA ASP A 6 4.79 -28.63 16.04
C ASP A 6 4.33 -28.70 14.57
N ALA A 7 3.31 -28.00 14.05
CA ALA A 7 2.60 -26.81 14.47
C ALA A 7 1.23 -26.76 13.75
N PRO A 8 0.25 -26.02 14.28
CA PRO A 8 -0.65 -25.23 13.44
C PRO A 8 -0.45 -23.72 13.65
N MET A 9 0.62 -23.30 14.33
CA MET A 9 0.85 -21.92 14.74
C MET A 9 1.30 -21.01 13.58
N GLU A 10 2.00 -21.53 12.56
CA GLU A 10 2.48 -20.73 11.42
C GLU A 10 1.34 -20.24 10.50
N ALA A 11 0.30 -21.05 10.27
CA ALA A 11 -0.78 -20.68 9.35
C ALA A 11 -1.57 -19.45 9.80
N THR A 12 -1.81 -19.33 11.12
CA THR A 12 -2.54 -18.19 11.70
C THR A 12 -1.72 -16.90 11.74
N GLU A 13 -0.39 -16.99 11.89
CA GLU A 13 0.49 -15.81 11.86
C GLU A 13 0.61 -15.24 10.44
N HIS A 14 0.66 -16.10 9.42
CA HIS A 14 0.68 -15.68 8.02
C HIS A 14 -0.65 -15.04 7.58
N GLU A 15 -1.80 -15.60 7.96
CA GLU A 15 -3.11 -15.00 7.69
C GLU A 15 -3.26 -13.61 8.35
N SER A 16 -2.84 -13.46 9.63
CA SER A 16 -2.87 -12.17 10.33
C SER A 16 -1.90 -11.15 9.72
N THR A 17 -0.80 -11.59 9.12
CA THR A 17 0.20 -10.72 8.48
C THR A 17 -0.26 -10.25 7.10
N LEU A 18 -0.93 -11.12 6.34
CA LEU A 18 -1.52 -10.80 5.04
C LEU A 18 -2.70 -9.84 5.16
N GLU A 19 -3.61 -10.08 6.11
CA GLU A 19 -4.70 -9.15 6.41
C GLU A 19 -4.18 -7.76 6.81
N HIS A 20 -3.12 -7.72 7.64
CA HIS A 20 -2.46 -6.46 7.99
C HIS A 20 -1.78 -5.78 6.79
N ALA A 21 -1.12 -6.55 5.91
CA ALA A 21 -0.50 -6.03 4.70
C ALA A 21 -1.54 -5.41 3.75
N LEU A 22 -2.71 -6.04 3.63
CA LEU A 22 -3.81 -5.53 2.80
C LEU A 22 -4.34 -4.20 3.32
N ASP A 23 -4.51 -4.06 4.64
CA ASP A 23 -4.98 -2.82 5.24
C ASP A 23 -3.97 -1.69 5.12
N VAL A 24 -2.68 -1.99 5.28
CA VAL A 24 -1.59 -1.04 5.03
C VAL A 24 -1.56 -0.62 3.56
N ALA A 25 -1.65 -1.55 2.62
CA ALA A 25 -1.65 -1.24 1.19
C ALA A 25 -2.85 -0.36 0.79
N LYS A 26 -4.04 -0.65 1.32
CA LYS A 26 -5.24 0.20 1.12
C LYS A 26 -5.04 1.60 1.69
N ALA A 27 -4.48 1.72 2.89
CA ALA A 27 -4.22 3.02 3.52
C ALA A 27 -3.21 3.83 2.71
N ASN A 28 -2.14 3.19 2.22
CA ASN A 28 -1.10 3.81 1.40
C ASN A 28 -1.66 4.31 0.06
N ALA A 29 -2.41 3.49 -0.68
CA ALA A 29 -3.04 3.90 -1.94
C ALA A 29 -3.98 5.10 -1.73
N LYS A 30 -4.78 5.08 -0.66
CA LYS A 30 -5.66 6.20 -0.29
C LYS A 30 -4.87 7.48 0.02
N GLN A 31 -3.82 7.39 0.82
CA GLN A 31 -2.99 8.55 1.17
C GLN A 31 -2.26 9.11 -0.05
N ALA A 32 -1.72 8.26 -0.92
CA ALA A 32 -1.04 8.69 -2.14
C ALA A 32 -1.99 9.45 -3.09
N LYS A 33 -3.23 8.95 -3.25
CA LYS A 33 -4.26 9.67 -4.00
C LYS A 33 -4.56 11.06 -3.41
N LEU A 34 -4.76 11.15 -2.09
CA LEU A 34 -5.02 12.44 -1.43
C LEU A 34 -3.85 13.43 -1.60
N LEU A 35 -2.61 12.94 -1.55
CA LEU A 35 -1.42 13.76 -1.81
C LEU A 35 -1.42 14.31 -3.24
N VAL A 36 -1.77 13.50 -4.24
CA VAL A 36 -1.89 13.94 -5.64
C VAL A 36 -2.99 14.99 -5.79
N ASP A 37 -4.16 14.77 -5.21
CA ASP A 37 -5.28 15.71 -5.28
C ASP A 37 -4.90 17.06 -4.65
N HIS A 38 -4.25 17.04 -3.48
CA HIS A 38 -3.74 18.24 -2.83
C HIS A 38 -2.66 18.94 -3.65
N ALA A 39 -1.74 18.18 -4.26
CA ALA A 39 -0.67 18.73 -5.09
C ALA A 39 -1.23 19.37 -6.37
N LYS A 40 -2.26 18.80 -6.98
CA LYS A 40 -2.98 19.41 -8.12
C LYS A 40 -3.64 20.74 -7.73
N ALA A 41 -4.29 20.78 -6.56
CA ALA A 41 -4.87 22.01 -6.04
C ALA A 41 -3.79 23.07 -5.71
N ALA A 42 -2.63 22.64 -5.20
CA ALA A 42 -1.49 23.52 -4.91
C ALA A 42 -0.80 24.04 -6.19
N LEU A 43 -0.72 23.20 -7.24
CA LEU A 43 -0.19 23.60 -8.54
C LEU A 43 -1.04 24.72 -9.16
N ALA A 44 -2.37 24.63 -9.05
CA ALA A 44 -3.27 25.68 -9.54
C ALA A 44 -3.04 27.05 -8.85
N ARG A 45 -2.48 27.06 -7.64
CA ARG A 45 -2.10 28.27 -6.90
C ARG A 45 -0.65 28.70 -7.13
N GLY A 46 0.15 27.87 -7.80
CA GLY A 46 1.59 28.08 -7.99
C GLY A 46 2.44 27.70 -6.77
N ASP A 47 1.87 27.03 -5.77
CA ASP A 47 2.58 26.65 -4.53
C ASP A 47 3.56 25.48 -4.74
N VAL A 48 3.34 24.68 -5.79
CA VAL A 48 4.19 23.54 -6.16
C VAL A 48 4.38 23.50 -7.67
N SER A 49 5.48 22.88 -8.11
CA SER A 49 5.78 22.75 -9.54
C SER A 49 5.07 21.55 -10.19
N PRO A 50 4.88 21.55 -11.53
CA PRO A 50 4.33 20.40 -12.24
C PRO A 50 5.12 19.11 -12.01
N GLU A 51 6.46 19.20 -11.90
CA GLU A 51 7.33 18.06 -11.63
C GLU A 51 7.02 17.44 -10.27
N ARG A 52 6.67 18.25 -9.27
CA ARG A 52 6.29 17.74 -7.95
C ARG A 52 4.97 16.95 -8.00
N VAL A 53 4.01 17.41 -8.81
CA VAL A 53 2.77 16.65 -9.06
C VAL A 53 3.09 15.32 -9.75
N ALA A 54 3.93 15.33 -10.78
CA ALA A 54 4.32 14.11 -11.50
C ALA A 54 5.01 13.07 -10.59
N GLN A 55 5.85 13.50 -9.65
CA GLN A 55 6.47 12.61 -8.65
C GLN A 55 5.43 11.96 -7.73
N LEU A 56 4.40 12.71 -7.32
CA LEU A 56 3.34 12.19 -6.47
C LEU A 56 2.41 11.25 -7.25
N GLU A 57 2.20 11.50 -8.54
CA GLU A 57 1.47 10.57 -9.41
C GLU A 57 2.22 9.24 -9.61
N GLU A 58 3.56 9.27 -9.69
CA GLU A 58 4.38 8.04 -9.70
C GLU A 58 4.26 7.28 -8.37
N LEU A 59 4.31 7.99 -7.24
CA LEU A 59 4.08 7.38 -5.93
C LEU A 59 2.70 6.73 -5.82
N GLN A 60 1.66 7.38 -6.35
CA GLN A 60 0.31 6.81 -6.40
C GLN A 60 0.28 5.52 -7.23
N ARG A 61 0.91 5.52 -8.42
CA ARG A 61 1.01 4.31 -9.25
C ARG A 61 1.68 3.16 -8.50
N ALA A 62 2.80 3.41 -7.83
CA ALA A 62 3.50 2.39 -7.06
C ALA A 62 2.64 1.83 -5.91
N ALA A 63 1.89 2.69 -5.21
CA ALA A 63 0.98 2.26 -4.13
C ALA A 63 -0.23 1.46 -4.67
N ASP A 64 -0.77 1.84 -5.83
CA ASP A 64 -1.84 1.11 -6.49
C ASP A 64 -1.36 -0.27 -6.97
N GLU A 65 -0.14 -0.37 -7.52
CA GLU A 65 0.48 -1.63 -7.91
C GLU A 65 0.72 -2.56 -6.71
N ASP A 66 1.21 -2.01 -5.60
CA ASP A 66 1.41 -2.76 -4.34
C ASP A 66 0.09 -3.33 -3.82
N LEU A 67 -0.96 -2.52 -3.77
CA LEU A 67 -2.30 -2.98 -3.40
C LEU A 67 -2.80 -4.09 -4.32
N GLN A 68 -2.57 -3.98 -5.64
CA GLN A 68 -2.94 -5.05 -6.57
C GLN A 68 -2.16 -6.34 -6.34
N ARG A 69 -0.88 -6.27 -5.94
CA ARG A 69 -0.07 -7.45 -5.60
C ARG A 69 -0.62 -8.13 -4.36
N VAL A 70 -0.84 -7.37 -3.29
CA VAL A 70 -1.38 -7.90 -2.03
C VAL A 70 -2.75 -8.54 -2.25
N ILE A 71 -3.66 -7.90 -2.99
CA ILE A 71 -4.98 -8.48 -3.33
C ILE A 71 -4.86 -9.82 -4.06
N ARG A 72 -3.84 -10.01 -4.92
CA ARG A 72 -3.63 -11.28 -5.64
C ARG A 72 -3.01 -12.37 -4.78
N GLU A 73 -2.35 -12.00 -3.68
CA GLU A 73 -1.69 -12.91 -2.74
C GLU A 73 -2.60 -13.31 -1.56
N GLN A 74 -3.78 -12.68 -1.43
CA GLN A 74 -4.86 -13.07 -0.50
C GLN A 74 -5.54 -14.39 -0.86
#